data_AF-A0A6M1T9E3-F1
#
_entry.id   AF-A0A6M1T9E3-F1
#
_cell.length_a   1.000
_cell.length_b   1.000
_cell.length_c   1.000
_cell.angle_alpha   90.00
_cell.angle_beta   90.00
_cell.angle_gamma   90.00
#
_symmetry.space_group_name_H-M   'P 1'
#
loop_
_entity.id
_entity.type
_entity.pdbx_description
1 polymer ?
#
loop_
_entity_poly.entity_id
_entity_poly.type
_entity_poly.pdbx_seq_one_letter_code
_entity_poly.pdbx_strand_id
1 'polypeptide(L)'
;MALEHQEITDGNRLISQFMGSTIKINQDDVKDIPLAFLKLEDMKFHVAWKWLMPVVIKIEDDLGYSITIKNKTCRVTVDEDTAFESEEQTKMEAVWKAVVQFLEWNKENS
;
A
#
# COMPACT_ATOMS: atom_id res chain seq x y z
N MET A 1 -8.29 -16.21 5.67
CA MET A 1 -7.05 -16.77 6.25
C MET A 1 -6.31 -15.58 6.85
N ALA A 2 -5.56 -15.74 7.95
CA ALA A 2 -4.72 -14.65 8.45
C ALA A 2 -3.49 -14.52 7.55
N LEU A 3 -3.05 -13.30 7.25
CA LEU A 3 -1.81 -13.04 6.51
C LEU A 3 -0.62 -13.71 7.23
N GLU A 4 0.29 -14.31 6.45
CA GLU A 4 1.50 -14.87 7.02
C GLU A 4 2.50 -13.76 7.39
N HIS A 5 3.28 -13.97 8.45
CA HIS A 5 4.22 -12.96 8.95
C HIS A 5 5.27 -12.55 7.90
N GLN A 6 5.67 -13.50 7.04
CA GLN A 6 6.60 -13.25 5.94
C GLN A 6 5.98 -12.32 4.89
N GLU A 7 4.73 -12.59 4.49
CA GLU A 7 3.97 -11.78 3.53
C GLU A 7 3.85 -10.32 4.01
N ILE A 8 3.53 -10.13 5.29
CA ILE A 8 3.45 -8.80 5.91
C ILE A 8 4.80 -8.08 5.85
N THR A 9 5.89 -8.78 6.18
CA THR A 9 7.22 -8.20 6.23
C THR A 9 7.71 -7.77 4.84
N ASP A 10 7.45 -8.59 3.82
CA ASP A 10 7.85 -8.29 2.44
C ASP A 10 7.00 -7.18 1.84
N GLY A 11 5.68 -7.16 2.10
CA GLY A 11 4.84 -6.03 1.71
C GLY A 11 5.23 -4.72 2.40
N ASN A 12 5.55 -4.75 3.70
CA ASN A 12 6.06 -3.58 4.41
C ASN A 12 7.40 -3.07 3.83
N ARG A 13 8.28 -3.98 3.40
CA ARG A 13 9.54 -3.65 2.72
C ARG A 13 9.31 -2.93 1.40
N LEU A 14 8.42 -3.45 0.56
CA LEU A 14 8.08 -2.84 -0.73
C LEU A 14 7.47 -1.45 -0.55
N ILE A 15 6.48 -1.34 0.35
CA ILE A 15 5.81 -0.07 0.61
C ILE A 15 6.80 0.96 1.20
N SER A 16 7.68 0.57 2.12
CA SER A 16 8.66 1.51 2.67
C SER A 16 9.67 1.99 1.63
N GLN A 17 10.11 1.12 0.72
CA GLN A 17 10.98 1.51 -0.41
C GLN A 17 10.27 2.50 -1.33
N PHE A 18 9.00 2.27 -1.62
CA PHE A 18 8.17 3.16 -2.44
C PHE A 18 7.90 4.52 -1.76
N MET A 19 7.58 4.52 -0.47
CA MET A 19 7.27 5.74 0.29
C MET A 19 8.53 6.56 0.62
N GLY A 20 9.69 5.91 0.73
CA GLY A 20 10.95 6.55 1.15
C GLY A 20 11.05 6.72 2.66
N SER A 21 11.67 7.81 3.11
CA SER A 21 12.06 7.96 4.53
C SER A 21 10.92 8.35 5.48
N THR A 22 9.82 8.91 4.98
CA THR A 22 8.75 9.48 5.83
C THR A 22 7.42 9.48 5.09
N ILE A 23 6.34 9.10 5.78
CA ILE A 23 4.97 9.32 5.32
C ILE A 23 4.52 10.68 5.79
N LYS A 24 4.19 11.56 4.84
CA LYS A 24 3.60 12.86 5.14
C LYS A 24 2.11 12.70 5.41
N ILE A 25 1.64 13.18 6.55
CA ILE A 25 0.21 13.22 6.86
C ILE A 25 -0.25 14.66 6.73
N ASN A 26 -1.00 14.95 5.67
CA ASN A 26 -1.51 16.30 5.39
C ASN A 26 -2.79 16.58 6.21
N GLN A 27 -2.66 16.58 7.53
CA GLN A 27 -3.71 16.95 8.48
C GLN A 27 -3.10 17.78 9.59
N ASP A 28 -3.78 18.87 9.95
CA ASP A 28 -3.37 19.71 11.07
C ASP A 28 -3.28 18.88 12.36
N ASP A 29 -2.26 19.14 13.17
CA ASP A 29 -1.97 18.46 14.45
C ASP A 29 -1.63 16.96 14.37
N VAL A 30 -1.46 16.38 13.17
CA VAL A 30 -1.00 15.00 13.00
C VAL A 30 0.46 14.97 12.57
N LYS A 31 1.30 14.28 13.35
CA LYS A 31 2.72 14.11 13.01
C LYS A 31 2.91 13.10 11.88
N ASP A 32 3.81 13.44 10.97
CA ASP A 32 4.37 12.53 9.98
C ASP A 32 4.93 11.25 10.62
N ILE A 33 4.97 10.17 9.84
CA ILE A 33 5.47 8.87 10.28
C ILE A 33 6.89 8.66 9.72
N PRO A 34 7.94 8.68 10.56
CA PRO A 34 9.32 8.55 10.08
C PRO A 34 9.70 7.08 9.86
N LEU A 35 9.47 6.57 8.65
CA LEU A 35 9.72 5.17 8.27
C LEU A 35 11.18 4.74 8.44
N ALA A 36 12.14 5.64 8.21
CA ALA A 36 13.57 5.34 8.26
C ALA A 36 14.09 4.83 9.63
N PHE A 37 13.34 5.05 10.71
CA PHE A 37 13.72 4.63 12.07
C PHE A 37 12.91 3.44 12.59
N LEU A 38 12.02 2.87 11.77
CA LEU A 38 11.15 1.78 12.16
C LEU A 38 11.64 0.45 11.60
N LYS A 39 11.47 -0.62 12.38
CA LYS A 39 11.63 -1.98 11.85
C LYS A 39 10.43 -2.32 10.96
N LEU A 40 10.62 -3.22 9.99
CA LEU A 40 9.55 -3.67 9.11
C LEU A 40 8.37 -4.26 9.89
N GLU A 41 8.64 -4.95 11.00
CA GLU A 41 7.65 -5.56 11.88
C GLU A 41 6.74 -4.51 12.58
N ASP A 42 7.26 -3.31 12.80
CA ASP A 42 6.55 -2.21 13.48
C ASP A 42 5.66 -1.40 12.52
N MET A 43 5.81 -1.62 11.20
CA MET A 43 5.05 -0.90 10.18
C MET A 43 3.64 -1.49 10.01
N LYS A 44 2.63 -0.62 10.05
CA LYS A 44 1.21 -1.00 10.18
C LYS A 44 0.41 -0.86 8.90
N PHE A 45 1.05 -0.98 7.73
CA PHE A 45 0.39 -0.83 6.43
C PHE A 45 -0.76 -1.81 6.21
N HIS A 46 -0.63 -3.05 6.70
CA HIS A 46 -1.63 -4.11 6.54
C HIS A 46 -2.83 -4.01 7.51
N VAL A 47 -2.75 -3.15 8.55
CA VAL A 47 -3.73 -3.12 9.66
C VAL A 47 -4.23 -1.72 10.02
N ALA A 48 -3.69 -0.65 9.44
CA ALA A 48 -4.08 0.72 9.78
C ALA A 48 -4.18 1.63 8.55
N TRP A 49 -5.38 2.15 8.29
CA TRP A 49 -5.65 3.06 7.15
C TRP A 49 -4.77 4.31 7.16
N LYS A 50 -4.44 4.85 8.33
CA LYS A 50 -3.54 6.02 8.42
C LYS A 50 -2.14 5.76 7.85
N TRP A 51 -1.72 4.50 7.76
CA TRP A 51 -0.46 4.10 7.13
C TRP A 51 -0.66 3.76 5.65
N LEU A 52 -1.75 3.08 5.31
CA LEU A 52 -2.01 2.59 3.95
C LEU A 52 -2.53 3.67 3.00
N MET A 53 -3.38 4.58 3.46
CA MET A 53 -4.02 5.59 2.61
C MET A 53 -3.01 6.54 1.96
N PRO A 54 -1.95 7.01 2.64
CA PRO A 54 -0.90 7.80 1.96
C PRO A 54 -0.19 7.05 0.83
N VAL A 55 -0.12 5.71 0.90
CA VAL A 55 0.43 4.87 -0.18
C VAL A 55 -0.51 4.88 -1.37
N VAL A 56 -1.81 4.68 -1.13
CA VAL A 56 -2.86 4.74 -2.16
C VAL A 56 -2.85 6.11 -2.85
N ILE A 57 -2.87 7.20 -2.07
CA ILE A 57 -2.79 8.57 -2.59
C ILE A 57 -1.55 8.75 -3.45
N LYS A 58 -0.38 8.28 -3.00
CA LYS A 58 0.85 8.41 -3.78
C LYS A 58 0.77 7.66 -5.12
N ILE A 59 0.16 6.48 -5.16
CA ILE A 59 -0.03 5.74 -6.41
C ILE A 59 -0.95 6.51 -7.37
N GLU A 60 -2.02 7.12 -6.85
CA GLU A 60 -2.96 7.90 -7.67
C GLU A 60 -2.40 9.24 -8.13
N ASP A 61 -1.86 10.03 -7.20
CA ASP A 61 -1.44 11.42 -7.45
C ASP A 61 -0.03 11.52 -8.05
N ASP A 62 0.94 10.72 -7.57
CA ASP A 62 2.34 10.83 -8.03
C ASP A 62 2.62 9.93 -9.24
N LEU A 63 2.01 8.74 -9.31
CA LEU A 63 2.21 7.81 -10.45
C LEU A 63 1.11 7.90 -11.51
N GLY A 64 -0.07 8.45 -11.19
CA GLY A 64 -1.18 8.62 -12.14
C GLY A 64 -2.00 7.35 -12.39
N TYR A 65 -1.86 6.31 -11.57
CA TYR A 65 -2.64 5.06 -11.71
C TYR A 65 -3.95 5.13 -10.94
N SER A 66 -5.01 4.46 -11.42
CA SER A 66 -6.30 4.48 -10.72
C SER A 66 -6.43 3.34 -9.71
N ILE A 67 -6.89 3.64 -8.50
CA ILE A 67 -7.26 2.63 -7.50
C ILE A 67 -8.77 2.66 -7.24
N THR A 68 -9.44 1.52 -7.43
CA THR A 68 -10.86 1.35 -7.13
C THR A 68 -11.04 0.43 -5.94
N ILE A 69 -11.64 0.95 -4.86
CA ILE A 69 -11.92 0.20 -3.63
C ILE A 69 -13.44 0.00 -3.48
N LYS A 70 -13.93 -1.23 -3.59
CA LYS A 70 -15.36 -1.55 -3.50
C LYS A 70 -15.59 -2.77 -2.62
N ASN A 71 -16.45 -2.65 -1.61
CA ASN A 71 -16.70 -3.71 -0.62
C ASN A 71 -15.40 -4.25 -0.02
N LYS A 72 -15.06 -5.51 -0.31
CA LYS A 72 -13.83 -6.20 0.11
C LYS A 72 -12.91 -6.52 -1.08
N THR A 73 -13.02 -5.70 -2.12
CA THR A 73 -12.25 -5.81 -3.37
C THR A 73 -11.49 -4.52 -3.61
N CYS A 74 -10.26 -4.63 -4.09
CA CYS A 74 -9.45 -3.51 -4.53
C CYS A 74 -8.84 -3.84 -5.89
N ARG A 75 -8.86 -2.86 -6.80
CA ARG A 75 -8.25 -2.95 -8.13
C ARG A 75 -7.35 -1.75 -8.38
N VAL A 76 -6.08 -1.99 -8.71
CA VAL A 76 -5.15 -0.99 -9.25
C VAL A 76 -5.11 -1.18 -10.77
N THR A 77 -5.48 -0.14 -11.53
CA THR A 77 -5.52 -0.18 -13.00
C THR A 77 -4.35 0.60 -13.57
N VAL A 78 -3.53 -0.09 -14.36
CA VAL A 78 -2.35 0.48 -15.04
C VAL A 78 -2.73 0.94 -16.44
N ASP A 79 -3.37 0.06 -17.21
CA ASP A 79 -3.87 0.33 -18.57
C ASP A 79 -5.07 -0.59 -18.89
N GLU A 80 -5.44 -0.69 -20.17
CA GLU A 80 -6.59 -1.51 -20.63
C GLU A 80 -6.39 -3.01 -20.39
N ASP A 81 -5.15 -3.50 -20.43
CA ASP A 81 -4.81 -4.92 -20.36
C ASP A 81 -4.20 -5.32 -19.00
N THR A 82 -3.72 -4.34 -18.22
CA THR A 82 -2.97 -4.55 -16.98
C THR A 82 -3.71 -3.98 -15.78
N ALA A 83 -4.11 -4.87 -14.86
CA ALA A 83 -4.66 -4.49 -13.57
C ALA A 83 -4.32 -5.52 -12.48
N PHE A 84 -4.19 -5.05 -11.24
CA PHE A 84 -3.93 -5.85 -10.05
C PHE A 84 -5.16 -5.82 -9.17
N GLU A 85 -5.82 -6.96 -8.99
CA GLU A 85 -7.07 -7.08 -8.25
C GLU A 85 -6.94 -8.10 -7.13
N SER A 86 -7.50 -7.78 -5.96
CA SER A 86 -7.67 -8.74 -4.88
C SER A 86 -9.04 -8.62 -4.23
N GLU A 87 -9.57 -9.76 -3.80
CA GLU A 87 -10.80 -9.88 -3.01
C GLU A 87 -10.48 -10.66 -1.73
N GLU A 88 -10.75 -10.04 -0.58
CA GLU A 88 -10.28 -10.56 0.70
C GLU A 88 -11.36 -10.56 1.79
N GLN A 89 -11.00 -11.05 2.98
CA GLN A 89 -11.94 -11.08 4.11
C GLN A 89 -12.25 -9.70 4.66
N THR A 90 -11.32 -8.77 4.53
CA THR A 90 -11.48 -7.37 4.94
C THR A 90 -11.12 -6.43 3.81
N LYS A 91 -11.75 -5.25 3.81
CA LYS A 91 -11.42 -4.18 2.87
C LYS A 91 -9.95 -3.76 2.95
N MET A 92 -9.40 -3.71 4.16
CA MET A 92 -8.00 -3.33 4.38
C MET A 92 -7.04 -4.33 3.73
N GLU A 93 -7.29 -5.61 3.94
CA GLU A 93 -6.47 -6.69 3.37
C GLU A 93 -6.50 -6.66 1.84
N ALA A 94 -7.67 -6.46 1.24
CA ALA A 94 -7.79 -6.31 -0.21
C ALA A 94 -7.01 -5.11 -0.74
N VAL A 95 -7.10 -3.95 -0.08
CA VAL A 95 -6.33 -2.79 -0.51
C VAL A 95 -4.83 -3.03 -0.37
N TRP A 96 -4.41 -3.59 0.77
CA TRP A 96 -2.99 -3.86 1.01
C TRP A 96 -2.43 -4.87 0.00
N LYS A 97 -3.12 -5.98 -0.27
CA LYS A 97 -2.66 -6.99 -1.25
C LYS A 97 -2.59 -6.45 -2.67
N ALA A 98 -3.64 -5.76 -3.14
CA ALA A 98 -3.63 -5.19 -4.48
C ALA A 98 -2.50 -4.14 -4.64
N VAL A 99 -2.25 -3.33 -3.61
CA VAL A 99 -1.14 -2.38 -3.58
C VAL A 99 0.22 -3.09 -3.60
N VAL A 100 0.41 -4.14 -2.79
CA VAL A 100 1.68 -4.89 -2.77
C VAL A 100 1.96 -5.54 -4.12
N GLN A 101 0.97 -6.22 -4.72
CA GLN A 101 1.09 -6.83 -6.05
C GLN A 101 1.43 -5.79 -7.13
N PHE A 102 0.76 -4.64 -7.09
CA PHE A 102 1.08 -3.53 -7.99
C PHE A 102 2.51 -3.03 -7.79
N LEU A 103 2.97 -2.86 -6.55
CA LEU A 103 4.32 -2.35 -6.27
C LEU A 103 5.42 -3.35 -6.66
N GLU A 104 5.17 -4.65 -6.56
CA GLU A 104 6.06 -5.69 -7.09
C GLU A 104 6.25 -5.54 -8.59
N TRP A 105 5.16 -5.46 -9.35
CA TRP A 105 5.19 -5.22 -10.79
C TRP A 105 5.85 -3.88 -11.13
N ASN A 106 5.49 -2.81 -10.43
CA ASN A 106 5.98 -1.46 -10.72
C ASN A 106 7.50 -1.41 -10.56
N LYS A 107 8.07 -2.11 -9.57
CA LYS A 107 9.53 -2.20 -9.37
C LYS A 107 10.27 -2.85 -10.54
N GLU A 108 9.64 -3.79 -11.23
CA GLU A 108 10.23 -4.47 -12.39
C GLU A 108 10.07 -3.68 -13.70
N ASN A 109 9.15 -2.71 -13.73
CA ASN A 109 8.75 -1.95 -14.92
C ASN A 109 9.03 -0.43 -14.79
N SER A 110 9.74 0.01 -13.75
CA SER A 110 10.18 1.40 -13.52
C SER A 110 11.62 1.66 -13.98
#